data_AF-A0A7I8VRD3-F1
#
_entry.id   AF-A0A7I8VRD3-F1
#
_cell.length_a   1.000
_cell.length_b   1.000
_cell.length_c   1.000
_cell.angle_alpha   90.00
_cell.angle_beta   90.00
_cell.angle_gamma   90.00
#
_symmetry.space_group_name_H-M   'P 1'
#
loop_
_entity.id
_entity.type
_entity.pdbx_description
1 polymer ?
#
loop_
_entity_poly.entity_id
_entity_poly.type
_entity_poly.pdbx_seq_one_letter_code
_entity_poly.pdbx_strand_id
1 'polypeptide(L)'
;MEKFEEISQTEALSKYKHYKHAAHAMLAADDPGTTFGCKRNAVIMMQMRFDGCIGFVGGLIDPEDDNPVDGLNRECVEEIALDLDKVKFEKENFLLCHIVHDYKLVLHFYGKKIPLKLFYEIEKRAVLEAEEWGNETLGLIRVPLSLFEQGDINKRFKAFLKHNFAGNAKRQLLTGMKMINVVPEDVYNKLLQGVDI
;
A
#
# COMPACT_ATOMS: atom_id res chain seq x y z
N MET A 1 -7.18 -8.79 -19.82
CA MET A 1 -7.15 -7.92 -18.64
C MET A 1 -7.34 -8.82 -17.44
N GLU A 2 -6.40 -8.82 -16.49
CA GLU A 2 -6.48 -9.67 -15.30
C GLU A 2 -7.76 -9.33 -14.52
N LYS A 3 -8.54 -10.37 -14.20
CA LYS A 3 -9.81 -10.19 -13.49
C LYS A 3 -9.58 -10.40 -12.00
N PHE A 4 -9.57 -9.29 -11.26
CA PHE A 4 -9.52 -9.28 -9.80
C PHE A 4 -10.94 -9.36 -9.24
N GLU A 5 -11.30 -10.52 -8.68
CA GLU A 5 -12.57 -10.72 -7.99
C GLU A 5 -12.37 -10.49 -6.50
N GLU A 6 -13.18 -9.61 -5.89
CA GLU A 6 -13.13 -9.38 -4.45
C GLU A 6 -13.84 -10.53 -3.72
N ILE A 7 -13.19 -11.09 -2.70
CA ILE A 7 -13.71 -12.21 -1.90
C ILE A 7 -13.54 -11.90 -0.41
N SER A 8 -14.32 -12.57 0.44
CA SER A 8 -14.11 -12.45 1.88
C SER A 8 -12.81 -13.14 2.32
N GLN A 9 -12.21 -12.65 3.42
CA GLN A 9 -11.03 -13.30 4.01
C GLN A 9 -11.33 -14.75 4.43
N THR A 10 -12.55 -15.02 4.90
CA THR A 10 -12.98 -16.37 5.26
C THR A 10 -13.00 -17.29 4.05
N GLU A 11 -13.51 -16.84 2.90
CA GLU A 11 -13.47 -17.63 1.66
C GLU A 11 -12.05 -17.86 1.17
N ALA A 12 -11.20 -16.83 1.23
CA ALA A 12 -9.78 -16.93 0.88
C ALA A 12 -9.07 -18.04 1.68
N LEU A 13 -9.26 -18.06 3.00
CA LEU A 13 -8.59 -18.99 3.92
C LEU A 13 -9.24 -20.39 3.96
N SER A 14 -10.46 -20.56 3.45
CA SER A 14 -11.16 -21.86 3.46
C SER A 14 -11.19 -22.50 2.08
N LYS A 15 -11.88 -21.87 1.12
CA LYS A 15 -12.11 -22.38 -0.23
C LYS A 15 -10.84 -22.33 -1.08
N TYR A 16 -10.03 -21.29 -0.91
CA TYR A 16 -8.85 -21.03 -1.75
C TYR A 16 -7.52 -21.27 -1.03
N LYS A 17 -7.51 -21.97 0.11
CA LYS A 17 -6.29 -22.27 0.90
C LYS A 17 -5.14 -22.98 0.14
N HIS A 18 -5.45 -23.54 -1.02
CA HIS A 18 -4.51 -24.30 -1.87
C HIS A 18 -3.94 -23.44 -3.00
N TYR A 19 -4.39 -22.19 -3.11
CA TYR A 19 -3.83 -21.21 -4.03
C TYR A 19 -2.56 -20.63 -3.42
N LYS A 20 -1.78 -19.88 -4.21
CA LYS A 20 -0.72 -19.03 -3.66
C LYS A 20 -1.37 -17.84 -2.97
N HIS A 21 -0.79 -17.39 -1.87
CA HIS A 21 -1.23 -16.21 -1.15
C HIS A 21 -0.11 -15.17 -1.21
N ALA A 22 -0.48 -13.90 -1.39
CA ALA A 22 0.39 -12.76 -1.20
C ALA A 22 -0.31 -11.74 -0.30
N ALA A 23 0.43 -11.02 0.52
CA ALA A 23 -0.12 -9.95 1.35
C ALA A 23 0.69 -8.67 1.14
N HIS A 24 -0.02 -7.55 1.04
CA HIS A 24 0.60 -6.24 0.93
C HIS A 24 -0.02 -5.24 1.90
N ALA A 25 0.73 -4.19 2.23
CA ALA A 25 0.34 -3.22 3.24
C ALA A 25 0.39 -1.76 2.77
N MET A 26 -0.65 -1.01 3.14
CA MET A 26 -0.65 0.44 3.15
C MET A 26 -0.23 0.96 4.52
N LEU A 27 0.94 1.60 4.58
CA LEU A 27 1.31 2.48 5.70
C LEU A 27 0.99 3.92 5.33
N ALA A 28 0.25 4.61 6.20
CA ALA A 28 -0.09 6.01 6.02
C ALA A 28 0.16 6.84 7.29
N ALA A 29 0.33 8.14 7.14
CA ALA A 29 0.39 9.07 8.26
C ALA A 29 -0.23 10.42 7.90
N ASP A 30 -0.81 11.11 8.88
CA ASP A 30 -1.25 12.49 8.70
C ASP A 30 -0.04 13.41 8.54
N ASP A 31 -0.07 14.29 7.54
CA ASP A 31 1.04 15.22 7.26
C ASP A 31 0.53 16.67 7.23
N PRO A 32 0.78 17.43 8.31
CA PRO A 32 0.30 18.80 8.42
C PRO A 32 1.12 19.79 7.58
N GLY A 33 2.23 19.37 6.96
CA GLY A 33 3.11 20.29 6.27
C GLY A 33 2.61 20.70 4.88
N THR A 34 3.37 21.62 4.28
CA THR A 34 3.07 22.23 2.99
C THR A 34 4.22 22.09 2.01
N THR A 35 3.91 22.07 0.72
CA THR A 35 4.90 22.04 -0.37
C THR A 35 4.47 23.05 -1.43
N PHE A 36 5.27 24.10 -1.61
CA PHE A 36 4.94 25.26 -2.46
C PHE A 36 3.56 25.86 -2.11
N GLY A 37 3.28 26.07 -0.81
CA GLY A 37 2.02 26.62 -0.31
C GLY A 37 0.84 25.65 -0.27
N CYS A 38 0.94 24.46 -0.90
CA CYS A 38 -0.14 23.47 -0.90
C CYS A 38 -0.02 22.53 0.29
N LYS A 39 -1.10 22.31 1.06
CA LYS A 39 -1.14 21.33 2.16
C LYS A 39 -0.93 19.91 1.60
N ARG A 40 -0.07 19.12 2.26
CA ARG A 40 0.21 17.73 1.85
C ARG A 40 -0.89 16.74 2.26
N ASN A 41 -1.65 17.07 3.30
CA ASN A 41 -2.77 16.30 3.88
C ASN A 41 -2.32 15.01 4.59
N ALA A 42 -1.70 14.09 3.86
CA ALA A 42 -1.22 12.82 4.38
C ALA A 42 -0.08 12.30 3.50
N VAL A 43 0.62 11.29 4.02
CA VAL A 43 1.61 10.51 3.28
C VAL A 43 1.19 9.05 3.27
N ILE A 44 1.42 8.39 2.15
CA ILE A 44 1.25 6.94 1.99
C ILE A 44 2.56 6.39 1.40
N MET A 45 3.03 5.29 1.96
CA MET A 45 4.23 4.59 1.49
C MET A 45 3.87 3.61 0.38
N MET A 46 4.54 3.75 -0.75
CA MET A 46 4.60 2.76 -1.83
C MET A 46 6.07 2.56 -2.21
N GLN A 47 6.35 1.60 -3.08
CA GLN A 47 7.71 1.31 -3.52
C GLN A 47 7.79 1.07 -5.03
N MET A 48 8.93 1.45 -5.61
CA MET A 48 9.35 0.96 -6.92
C MET A 48 9.85 -0.47 -6.74
N ARG A 49 9.28 -1.42 -7.47
CA ARG A 49 9.69 -2.82 -7.47
C ARG A 49 10.77 -3.08 -8.52
N PHE A 50 11.46 -4.20 -8.41
CA PHE A 50 12.46 -4.67 -9.38
C PHE A 50 11.95 -4.74 -10.83
N ASP A 51 10.65 -4.98 -11.01
CA ASP A 51 9.97 -5.07 -12.31
C ASP A 51 9.64 -3.69 -12.92
N GLY A 52 10.02 -2.59 -12.26
CA GLY A 52 9.77 -1.23 -12.70
C GLY A 52 8.33 -0.74 -12.47
N CYS A 53 7.51 -1.49 -11.73
CA CYS A 53 6.16 -1.08 -11.34
C CYS A 53 6.12 -0.52 -9.92
N ILE A 54 5.11 0.31 -9.66
CA ILE A 54 4.80 0.82 -8.32
C ILE A 54 3.90 -0.18 -7.60
N GLY A 55 4.30 -0.58 -6.40
CA GLY A 55 3.56 -1.51 -5.54
C GLY A 55 3.55 -1.07 -4.08
N PHE A 56 2.85 -1.83 -3.26
CA PHE A 56 2.95 -1.74 -1.81
C PHE A 56 4.06 -2.66 -1.30
N VAL A 57 4.51 -2.42 -0.06
CA VAL A 57 5.35 -3.35 0.68
C VAL A 57 4.60 -4.66 0.92
N GLY A 58 5.30 -5.78 0.85
CA GLY A 58 4.79 -7.13 1.03
C GLY A 58 5.07 -8.03 -0.17
N GLY A 59 4.76 -9.32 0.00
CA GLY A 59 5.13 -10.33 -0.97
C GLY A 59 4.30 -11.59 -0.85
N LEU A 60 4.86 -12.71 -1.33
CA LEU A 60 4.24 -14.02 -1.23
C LEU A 60 4.29 -14.53 0.21
N ILE A 61 3.28 -15.30 0.60
CA ILE A 61 3.24 -15.96 1.90
C ILE A 61 3.91 -17.31 1.77
N ASP A 62 4.87 -17.57 2.65
CA ASP A 62 5.64 -18.80 2.66
C ASP A 62 4.87 -19.93 3.34
N PRO A 63 5.15 -21.21 3.00
CA PRO A 63 4.54 -22.36 3.67
C PRO A 63 4.76 -22.40 5.19
N GLU A 64 5.84 -21.79 5.67
CA GLU A 64 6.23 -21.68 7.07
C GLU A 64 5.48 -20.57 7.83
N ASP A 65 4.83 -19.63 7.11
CA ASP A 65 4.05 -18.56 7.73
C ASP A 65 2.71 -19.11 8.28
N ASP A 66 2.44 -18.88 9.57
CA ASP A 66 1.22 -19.36 10.23
C ASP A 66 -0.07 -18.83 9.58
N ASN A 67 -0.02 -17.60 9.05
CA ASN A 67 -1.12 -16.94 8.37
C ASN A 67 -0.64 -15.72 7.54
N PRO A 68 -1.50 -15.13 6.68
CA PRO A 68 -1.06 -14.05 5.79
C PRO A 68 -0.56 -12.78 6.48
N VAL A 69 -0.98 -12.46 7.72
CA VAL A 69 -0.48 -11.26 8.40
C VAL A 69 0.92 -11.48 9.00
N ASP A 70 1.25 -12.71 9.38
CA ASP A 70 2.60 -13.05 9.83
C ASP A 70 3.60 -12.98 8.68
N GLY A 71 3.27 -13.58 7.52
CA GLY A 71 4.08 -13.44 6.31
C GLY A 71 4.20 -11.99 5.84
N LEU A 72 3.12 -11.19 5.91
CA LEU A 72 3.21 -9.75 5.64
C LEU A 72 4.21 -9.03 6.55
N ASN A 73 4.23 -9.34 7.85
CA ASN A 73 5.16 -8.70 8.78
C ASN A 73 6.60 -9.12 8.50
N ARG A 74 6.85 -10.39 8.13
CA ARG A 74 8.16 -10.87 7.67
C ARG A 74 8.63 -10.07 6.45
N GLU A 75 7.80 -10.00 5.41
CA GLU A 75 8.10 -9.24 4.19
C GLU A 75 8.36 -7.76 4.49
N CYS A 76 7.60 -7.13 5.41
CA CYS A 76 7.88 -5.76 5.82
C CYS A 76 9.23 -5.59 6.55
N VAL A 77 9.71 -6.61 7.27
CA VAL A 77 11.06 -6.58 7.86
C VAL A 77 12.11 -6.64 6.76
N GLU A 78 11.93 -7.53 5.79
CA GLU A 78 12.88 -7.76 4.68
C GLU A 78 12.96 -6.55 3.73
N GLU A 79 11.80 -6.00 3.33
CA GLU A 79 11.69 -4.94 2.33
C GLU A 79 11.91 -3.52 2.86
N ILE A 80 11.52 -3.23 4.10
CA ILE A 80 11.57 -1.87 4.66
C ILE A 80 12.20 -1.77 6.05
N ALA A 81 12.84 -2.85 6.54
CA ALA A 81 13.42 -2.93 7.88
C ALA A 81 12.41 -2.50 8.96
N LEU A 82 11.17 -2.98 8.85
CA LEU A 82 10.10 -2.62 9.78
C LEU A 82 10.43 -3.09 11.21
N ASP A 83 10.39 -2.16 12.15
CA ASP A 83 10.57 -2.44 13.57
C ASP A 83 9.26 -2.97 14.18
N LEU A 84 9.14 -4.29 14.29
CA LEU A 84 7.91 -4.95 14.76
C LEU A 84 7.52 -4.62 16.20
N ASP A 85 8.45 -4.12 17.03
CA ASP A 85 8.14 -3.65 18.38
C ASP A 85 7.41 -2.29 18.36
N LYS A 86 7.51 -1.55 17.25
CA LYS A 86 6.89 -0.22 17.06
C LYS A 86 5.70 -0.25 16.12
N VAL A 87 5.80 -1.02 15.03
CA VAL A 87 4.75 -1.18 14.03
C VAL A 87 4.67 -2.64 13.64
N LYS A 88 3.52 -3.24 13.95
CA LYS A 88 3.17 -4.58 13.50
C LYS A 88 1.77 -4.56 12.88
N PHE A 89 1.57 -5.26 11.78
CA PHE A 89 0.23 -5.51 11.23
C PHE A 89 -0.44 -6.63 12.02
N GLU A 90 -1.72 -6.42 12.33
CA GLU A 90 -2.56 -7.39 13.03
C GLU A 90 -3.79 -7.73 12.17
N LYS A 91 -4.56 -8.72 12.59
CA LYS A 91 -5.77 -9.16 11.85
C LYS A 91 -6.77 -8.03 11.65
N GLU A 92 -6.87 -7.11 12.61
CA GLU A 92 -7.76 -5.95 12.57
C GLU A 92 -7.32 -4.90 11.53
N ASN A 93 -6.09 -5.01 11.01
CA ASN A 93 -5.61 -4.16 9.92
C ASN A 93 -6.00 -4.68 8.54
N PHE A 94 -6.67 -5.83 8.45
CA PHE A 94 -7.18 -6.36 7.18
C PHE A 94 -8.23 -5.41 6.57
N LEU A 95 -8.09 -5.13 5.28
CA LEU A 95 -9.03 -4.31 4.54
C LEU A 95 -9.86 -5.14 3.57
N LEU A 96 -9.20 -5.83 2.66
CA LEU A 96 -9.86 -6.54 1.57
C LEU A 96 -8.98 -7.64 1.01
N CYS A 97 -9.58 -8.53 0.25
CA CYS A 97 -8.89 -9.62 -0.43
C CYS A 97 -9.41 -9.74 -1.86
N HIS A 98 -8.50 -9.98 -2.81
CA HIS A 98 -8.87 -10.29 -4.18
C HIS A 98 -8.31 -11.64 -4.60
N ILE A 99 -9.04 -12.36 -5.44
CA ILE A 99 -8.56 -13.57 -6.11
C ILE A 99 -8.32 -13.30 -7.59
N VAL A 100 -7.28 -13.93 -8.12
CA VAL A 100 -6.96 -13.98 -9.55
C VAL A 100 -6.92 -15.44 -9.97
N HIS A 101 -8.02 -15.91 -10.57
CA HIS A 101 -8.23 -17.33 -10.89
C HIS A 101 -7.18 -17.87 -11.87
N ASP A 102 -6.79 -17.07 -12.86
CA ASP A 102 -5.85 -17.48 -13.92
C ASP A 102 -4.48 -17.85 -13.35
N TYR A 103 -4.06 -17.22 -12.26
CA TYR A 103 -2.78 -17.48 -11.59
C TYR A 103 -2.90 -18.30 -10.32
N LYS A 104 -4.13 -18.69 -9.94
CA LYS A 104 -4.43 -19.31 -8.64
C LYS A 104 -3.75 -18.54 -7.49
N LEU A 105 -4.02 -17.23 -7.45
CA LEU A 105 -3.38 -16.29 -6.52
C LEU A 105 -4.44 -15.52 -5.72
N VAL A 106 -4.22 -15.42 -4.41
CA VAL A 106 -5.02 -14.65 -3.47
C VAL A 106 -4.19 -13.48 -2.95
N LEU A 107 -4.71 -12.27 -3.05
CA LEU A 107 -4.05 -11.01 -2.70
C LEU A 107 -4.74 -10.39 -1.49
N HIS A 108 -4.13 -10.53 -0.31
CA HIS A 108 -4.58 -9.91 0.93
C HIS A 108 -4.04 -8.48 1.01
N PHE A 109 -4.87 -7.55 1.49
CA PHE A 109 -4.47 -6.17 1.64
C PHE A 109 -4.80 -5.64 3.02
N TYR A 110 -3.78 -5.02 3.64
CA TYR A 110 -3.84 -4.47 4.99
C TYR A 110 -3.57 -2.97 4.96
N GLY A 111 -4.07 -2.24 5.95
CA GLY A 111 -3.84 -0.81 6.06
C GLY A 111 -3.73 -0.34 7.50
N LYS A 112 -2.79 0.58 7.74
CA LYS A 112 -2.53 1.13 9.06
C LYS A 112 -2.08 2.58 8.98
N LYS A 113 -2.70 3.43 9.80
CA LYS A 113 -2.19 4.79 10.08
C LYS A 113 -1.19 4.73 11.22
N ILE A 114 -0.04 5.36 11.04
CA ILE A 114 1.05 5.45 12.02
C ILE A 114 1.43 6.92 12.26
N PRO A 115 2.11 7.24 13.37
CA PRO A 115 2.65 8.59 13.59
C PRO A 115 3.64 8.99 12.49
N LEU A 116 3.57 10.24 12.03
CA LEU A 116 4.45 10.76 10.96
C LEU A 116 5.95 10.61 11.27
N LYS A 117 6.33 10.74 12.54
CA LYS A 117 7.72 10.53 12.99
C LYS A 117 8.19 9.09 12.69
N LEU A 118 7.33 8.12 12.92
CA LEU A 118 7.63 6.70 12.70
C LEU A 118 7.65 6.37 11.20
N PHE A 119 6.76 7.00 10.42
CA PHE A 119 6.82 6.92 8.96
C PHE A 119 8.19 7.35 8.42
N TYR A 120 8.73 8.48 8.89
CA TYR A 120 10.06 8.97 8.49
C TYR A 120 11.21 8.11 8.99
N GLU A 121 11.04 7.44 10.12
CA GLU A 121 12.02 6.49 10.63
C GLU A 121 12.10 5.28 9.70
N ILE A 122 10.96 4.70 9.33
CA ILE A 122 10.86 3.57 8.40
C ILE A 122 11.52 3.94 7.06
N GLU A 123 11.26 5.12 6.50
CA GLU A 123 11.88 5.52 5.24
C GLU A 123 13.41 5.56 5.29
N LYS A 124 13.99 5.95 6.43
CA LYS A 124 15.44 5.95 6.61
C LYS A 124 15.98 4.54 6.76
N ARG A 125 15.30 3.71 7.55
CA ARG A 125 15.71 2.32 7.80
C ARG A 125 15.63 1.48 6.55
N ALA A 126 14.59 1.65 5.73
CA ALA A 126 14.45 0.95 4.46
C ALA A 126 15.69 1.10 3.56
N VAL A 127 16.30 2.29 3.50
CA VAL A 127 17.50 2.52 2.69
C VAL A 127 18.79 2.05 3.37
N LEU A 128 18.84 2.08 4.70
CA LEU A 128 20.07 1.84 5.47
C LEU A 128 20.23 0.39 5.94
N GLU A 129 19.12 -0.34 6.09
CA GLU A 129 19.04 -1.59 6.84
C GLU A 129 18.22 -2.68 6.16
N ALA A 130 17.33 -2.36 5.20
CA ALA A 130 16.50 -3.40 4.58
C ALA A 130 17.34 -4.33 3.71
N GLU A 131 17.05 -5.62 3.79
CA GLU A 131 17.74 -6.67 3.05
C GLU A 131 17.47 -6.56 1.55
N GLU A 132 16.23 -6.22 1.19
CA GLU A 132 15.79 -6.18 -0.21
C GLU A 132 15.99 -4.82 -0.89
N TRP A 133 16.68 -3.90 -0.23
CA TRP A 133 17.03 -2.62 -0.84
C TRP A 133 18.04 -2.80 -1.98
N GLY A 134 17.63 -2.44 -3.20
CA GLY A 134 18.43 -2.57 -4.42
C GLY A 134 18.26 -3.93 -5.12
N ASN A 135 17.51 -4.86 -4.54
CA ASN A 135 17.17 -6.15 -5.12
C ASN A 135 15.70 -6.15 -5.56
N GLU A 136 14.79 -6.62 -4.71
CA GLU A 136 13.35 -6.65 -5.01
C GLU A 136 12.69 -5.26 -4.90
N THR A 137 13.26 -4.39 -4.06
CA THR A 137 12.78 -3.01 -3.85
C THR A 137 13.82 -1.99 -4.31
N LEU A 138 13.41 -1.03 -5.13
CA LEU A 138 14.32 -0.05 -5.76
C LEU A 138 14.16 1.37 -5.22
N GLY A 139 13.27 1.60 -4.25
CA GLY A 139 12.95 2.93 -3.80
C GLY A 139 11.60 3.06 -3.14
N LEU A 140 11.57 3.54 -1.89
CA LEU A 140 10.33 4.04 -1.31
C LEU A 140 9.93 5.36 -1.95
N ILE A 141 8.64 5.50 -2.22
CA ILE A 141 8.02 6.70 -2.76
C ILE A 141 6.78 7.06 -1.94
N ARG A 142 6.51 8.37 -1.86
CA ARG A 142 5.28 8.88 -1.24
C ARG A 142 4.23 9.20 -2.29
N VAL A 143 3.00 8.81 -2.02
CA VAL A 143 1.85 9.20 -2.86
C VAL A 143 1.58 10.71 -2.69
N PRO A 144 1.51 11.51 -3.78
CA PRO A 144 1.30 12.95 -3.68
C PRO A 144 -0.17 13.30 -3.50
N LEU A 145 -0.57 13.58 -2.25
CA LEU A 145 -1.96 13.88 -1.86
C LEU A 145 -2.26 15.38 -1.69
N SER A 146 -1.33 16.25 -2.10
CA SER A 146 -1.53 17.69 -2.04
C SER A 146 -2.53 18.16 -3.08
N LEU A 147 -3.48 19.01 -2.67
CA LEU A 147 -4.41 19.69 -3.56
C LEU A 147 -3.93 21.10 -3.91
N PHE A 148 -4.21 21.55 -5.13
CA PHE A 148 -4.05 22.95 -5.53
C PHE A 148 -5.30 23.76 -5.18
N GLU A 149 -5.13 24.97 -4.66
CA GLU A 149 -6.27 25.87 -4.39
C GLU A 149 -6.86 26.47 -5.68
N GLN A 150 -6.06 26.58 -6.74
CA GLN A 150 -6.45 27.13 -8.03
C GLN A 150 -5.95 26.25 -9.18
N GLY A 151 -6.75 26.15 -10.25
CA GLY A 151 -6.44 25.34 -11.43
C GLY A 151 -6.85 23.87 -11.27
N ASP A 152 -6.03 22.97 -11.80
CA ASP A 152 -6.30 21.52 -11.75
C ASP A 152 -6.01 20.95 -10.34
N ILE A 153 -7.05 20.93 -9.50
CA ILE A 153 -7.03 20.68 -8.06
C ILE A 153 -6.23 19.44 -7.64
N ASN A 154 -6.27 18.36 -8.43
CA ASN A 154 -5.65 17.07 -8.13
C ASN A 154 -4.58 16.66 -9.16
N LYS A 155 -4.04 17.62 -9.93
CA LYS A 155 -3.08 17.36 -11.02
C LYS A 155 -1.93 16.42 -10.63
N ARG A 156 -1.35 16.59 -9.44
CA ARG A 156 -0.22 15.77 -8.95
C ARG A 156 -0.64 14.33 -8.70
N PHE A 157 -1.79 14.12 -8.05
CA PHE A 157 -2.32 12.79 -7.79
C PHE A 157 -2.70 12.09 -9.11
N LYS A 158 -3.37 12.80 -10.04
CA LYS A 158 -3.65 12.27 -11.38
C LYS A 158 -2.38 11.89 -12.15
N ALA A 159 -1.33 12.70 -12.06
CA ALA A 159 -0.04 12.37 -12.67
C ALA A 159 0.58 11.12 -12.04
N PHE A 160 0.49 10.96 -10.71
CA PHE A 160 0.94 9.76 -10.02
C PHE A 160 0.18 8.51 -10.50
N LEU A 161 -1.14 8.58 -10.65
CA LEU A 161 -1.98 7.47 -11.11
C LEU A 161 -1.76 7.05 -12.58
N LYS A 162 -0.90 7.75 -13.34
CA LYS A 162 -0.49 7.38 -14.70
C LYS A 162 0.77 6.50 -14.76
N HIS A 163 1.44 6.28 -13.63
CA HIS A 163 2.56 5.33 -13.59
C HIS A 163 2.06 3.89 -13.74
N ASN A 164 2.99 2.97 -13.99
CA ASN A 164 2.70 1.54 -14.02
C ASN A 164 2.59 1.02 -12.58
N PHE A 165 1.47 0.39 -12.25
CA PHE A 165 1.23 -0.23 -10.94
C PHE A 165 1.26 -1.74 -11.07
N ALA A 166 1.81 -2.42 -10.07
CA ALA A 166 1.82 -3.88 -10.02
C ALA A 166 0.41 -4.42 -9.73
N GLY A 167 -0.08 -5.35 -10.55
CA GLY A 167 -1.38 -6.01 -10.37
C GLY A 167 -2.52 -5.03 -10.08
N ASN A 168 -3.19 -5.20 -8.94
CA ASN A 168 -4.28 -4.33 -8.48
C ASN A 168 -3.84 -3.26 -7.46
N ALA A 169 -2.54 -2.96 -7.32
CA ALA A 169 -2.03 -1.99 -6.35
C ALA A 169 -2.66 -0.60 -6.51
N LYS A 170 -2.95 -0.17 -7.74
CA LYS A 170 -3.68 1.09 -7.98
C LYS A 170 -5.08 1.07 -7.37
N ARG A 171 -5.84 -0.03 -7.54
CA ARG A 171 -7.18 -0.18 -6.94
C ARG A 171 -7.07 -0.26 -5.41
N GLN A 172 -6.12 -1.02 -4.90
CA GLN A 172 -5.83 -1.11 -3.46
C GLN A 172 -5.49 0.25 -2.86
N LEU A 173 -4.75 1.11 -3.56
CA LEU A 173 -4.48 2.48 -3.13
C LEU A 173 -5.79 3.27 -2.97
N LEU A 174 -6.63 3.30 -4.00
CA LEU A 174 -7.86 4.10 -3.95
C LEU A 174 -8.85 3.59 -2.89
N THR A 175 -9.04 2.27 -2.82
CA THR A 175 -9.95 1.66 -1.85
C THR A 175 -9.39 1.76 -0.42
N GLY A 176 -8.12 1.45 -0.22
CA GLY A 176 -7.47 1.52 1.09
C GLY A 176 -7.48 2.92 1.68
N MET A 177 -7.22 3.95 0.86
CA MET A 177 -7.30 5.34 1.27
C MET A 177 -8.65 5.70 1.90
N LYS A 178 -9.74 5.19 1.32
CA LYS A 178 -11.10 5.38 1.83
C LYS A 178 -11.33 4.58 3.10
N MET A 179 -10.96 3.30 3.12
CA MET A 179 -11.26 2.40 4.23
C MET A 179 -10.57 2.81 5.55
N ILE A 180 -9.34 3.32 5.49
CA ILE A 180 -8.60 3.77 6.69
C ILE A 180 -8.66 5.29 6.91
N ASN A 181 -9.51 6.01 6.15
CA ASN A 181 -9.66 7.46 6.23
C ASN A 181 -8.31 8.20 6.21
N VAL A 182 -7.50 7.94 5.18
CA VAL A 182 -6.18 8.57 5.03
C VAL A 182 -6.30 10.10 4.96
N VAL A 183 -7.34 10.59 4.29
CA VAL A 183 -7.71 12.00 4.23
C VAL A 183 -9.21 12.14 4.52
N PRO A 184 -9.67 13.34 4.93
CA PRO A 184 -11.10 13.62 5.05
C PRO A 184 -11.87 13.32 3.74
N GLU A 185 -13.14 12.95 3.86
CA GLU A 185 -13.95 12.52 2.72
C GLU A 185 -14.06 13.58 1.61
N ASP A 186 -14.15 14.86 1.96
CA ASP A 186 -14.18 15.96 0.98
C ASP A 186 -12.85 16.07 0.21
N VAL A 187 -11.72 15.83 0.87
CA VAL A 187 -10.39 15.80 0.25
C VAL A 187 -10.25 14.56 -0.64
N TYR A 188 -10.73 13.40 -0.19
CA TYR A 188 -10.74 12.16 -0.97
C TYR A 188 -11.53 12.34 -2.28
N ASN A 189 -12.74 12.93 -2.20
CA ASN A 189 -13.58 13.20 -3.36
C ASN A 189 -12.92 14.17 -4.34
N LYS A 190 -12.25 15.23 -3.84
CA LYS A 190 -11.45 16.15 -4.67
C LYS A 190 -10.27 15.44 -5.34
N LEU A 191 -9.58 14.53 -4.64
CA LEU A 191 -8.49 13.74 -5.21
C LEU A 191 -8.98 12.83 -6.35
N LEU A 192 -10.18 12.28 -6.26
CA LEU A 192 -10.75 11.41 -7.30
C LEU A 192 -11.46 12.14 -8.44
N GLN A 193 -11.60 13.46 -8.38
CA GLN A 193 -12.29 14.20 -9.42
C GLN A 193 -11.63 14.01 -10.79
N GLY A 194 -12.35 13.41 -11.74
CA GLY A 194 -11.84 13.11 -13.07
C GLY A 194 -10.73 12.04 -13.11
N VAL A 195 -10.72 11.14 -12.11
CA VAL A 195 -9.93 9.90 -12.13
C VAL A 195 -10.83 8.76 -12.59
N ASP A 196 -10.47 8.13 -13.71
CA ASP A 196 -11.11 6.88 -14.14
C ASP A 196 -10.57 5.72 -13.29
N ILE A 197 -11.49 4.97 -12.70
CA ILE A 197 -11.22 3.78 -11.85
C ILE A 197 -11.39 2.52 -12.67
#